data_AF-A0AAN0M774-F1
#
_entry.id   AF-A0AAN0M774-F1
#
_cell.length_a   1.000
_cell.length_b   1.000
_cell.length_c   1.000
_cell.angle_alpha   90.00
_cell.angle_beta   90.00
_cell.angle_gamma   90.00
#
_symmetry.space_group_name_H-M   'P 1'
#
loop_
_entity.id
_entity.type
_entity.pdbx_description
1 polymer ?
#
loop_
_entity_poly.entity_id
_entity_poly.type
_entity_poly.pdbx_seq_one_letter_code
_entity_poly.pdbx_strand_id
1 'polypeptide(L)'
;MQAAPFEPEPGKPHPLAPGLQLVLAPNPSPMTERGTNTYLLGTDALVVIDPGPADSVHLQALLRTIAGRPVRYILLTHSHRDHSGLAPDLARETGAPVAAFGPSAAGQSDVMAALAASGHLGGGGYRSRLHAGYHVAG
;
A
#
# COMPACT_ATOMS: atom_id res chain seq x y z
N MET A 1 13.44 1.99 -30.59
CA MET A 1 13.27 3.13 -29.67
C MET A 1 13.57 2.63 -28.27
N GLN A 2 14.65 3.08 -27.66
CA GLN A 2 14.96 2.70 -26.28
C GLN A 2 14.00 3.48 -25.38
N ALA A 3 13.17 2.76 -24.60
CA ALA A 3 12.33 3.41 -23.61
C ALA A 3 13.23 4.20 -22.66
N ALA A 4 12.85 5.44 -22.34
CA ALA A 4 13.55 6.22 -21.34
C ALA A 4 13.66 5.41 -20.03
N PRO A 5 14.77 5.53 -19.29
CA PRO A 5 14.93 4.81 -18.03
C PRO A 5 13.80 5.17 -17.06
N PHE A 6 13.26 4.17 -16.38
CA PHE A 6 12.20 4.35 -15.40
C PHE A 6 12.76 5.01 -14.15
N GLU A 7 12.58 6.33 -14.04
CA GLU A 7 13.16 7.15 -12.97
C GLU A 7 12.12 8.01 -12.22
N PRO A 8 11.26 7.39 -11.39
CA PRO A 8 10.37 8.14 -10.51
C PRO A 8 11.15 8.90 -9.43
N GLU A 9 10.72 10.13 -9.16
CA GLU A 9 11.22 10.96 -8.08
C GLU A 9 10.37 10.74 -6.81
N PRO A 10 10.98 10.50 -5.64
CA PRO A 10 10.24 10.35 -4.40
C PRO A 10 9.28 11.51 -4.12
N GLY A 11 8.05 11.18 -3.73
CA GLY A 11 7.00 12.14 -3.38
C GLY A 11 6.41 12.93 -4.56
N LYS A 12 6.82 12.64 -5.81
CA LYS A 12 6.22 13.22 -7.02
C LYS A 12 5.42 12.16 -7.78
N PRO A 13 4.24 12.50 -8.31
CA PRO A 13 3.50 11.59 -9.17
C PRO A 13 4.24 11.38 -10.49
N HIS A 14 4.54 10.13 -10.80
CA HIS A 14 5.11 9.68 -12.06
C HIS A 14 4.00 9.02 -12.90
N PRO A 15 3.60 9.61 -14.05
CA PRO A 15 2.60 9.00 -14.93
C PRO A 15 3.14 7.71 -15.56
N LEU A 16 2.36 6.63 -15.50
CA LEU A 16 2.69 5.35 -16.15
C LEU A 16 1.84 5.11 -17.39
N ALA A 17 0.56 5.47 -17.32
CA ALA A 17 -0.42 5.37 -18.40
C ALA A 17 -1.57 6.34 -18.14
N PRO A 18 -2.50 6.56 -19.10
CA PRO A 18 -3.72 7.30 -18.84
C PRO A 18 -4.47 6.73 -17.62
N GLY A 19 -4.69 7.57 -16.60
CA GLY A 19 -5.36 7.18 -15.36
C GLY A 19 -4.51 6.30 -14.43
N LEU A 20 -3.21 6.12 -14.66
CA LEU A 20 -2.32 5.38 -13.75
C LEU A 20 -1.09 6.21 -13.41
N GLN A 21 -0.90 6.47 -12.13
CA GLN A 21 0.25 7.19 -11.59
C GLN A 21 0.89 6.39 -10.47
N LEU A 22 2.20 6.58 -10.32
CA LEU A 22 3.00 6.03 -9.23
C LEU A 22 3.54 7.18 -8.39
N VAL A 23 3.49 7.05 -7.06
CA VAL A 23 4.19 7.93 -6.13
C VAL A 23 5.18 7.06 -5.37
N LEU A 24 6.46 7.35 -5.57
CA LEU A 24 7.55 6.63 -4.90
C LEU A 24 7.73 7.20 -3.48
N ALA A 25 7.79 6.32 -2.47
CA ALA A 25 8.11 6.72 -1.11
C ALA A 25 9.63 6.96 -0.92
N PRO A 26 10.04 7.88 -0.03
CA PRO A 26 11.45 8.19 0.22
C PRO A 26 12.11 7.19 1.19
N ASN A 27 12.00 5.88 0.92
CA ASN A 27 12.49 4.80 1.80
C ASN A 27 13.36 3.76 1.07
N PRO A 28 14.48 4.14 0.41
CA PRO A 28 15.33 3.19 -0.29
C PRO A 28 16.00 2.20 0.68
N SER A 29 16.10 0.94 0.29
CA SER A 29 16.76 -0.13 1.05
C SER A 29 17.03 -1.34 0.16
N PRO A 30 17.81 -2.35 0.61
CA PRO A 30 17.94 -3.61 -0.13
C PRO A 30 16.62 -4.34 -0.39
N MET A 31 15.58 -4.09 0.41
CA MET A 31 14.27 -4.73 0.27
C MET A 31 13.27 -3.90 -0.56
N THR A 32 13.43 -2.58 -0.58
CA THR A 32 12.53 -1.62 -1.24
C THR A 32 13.17 -0.98 -2.47
N GLU A 33 14.41 -1.35 -2.79
CA GLU A 33 15.26 -0.74 -3.82
C GLU A 33 15.31 0.79 -3.70
N ARG A 34 14.60 1.51 -4.59
CA ARG A 34 14.52 2.97 -4.60
C ARG A 34 13.48 3.53 -3.64
N GLY A 35 12.59 2.67 -3.13
CA GLY A 35 11.48 3.00 -2.26
C GLY A 35 10.22 2.21 -2.63
N THR A 36 9.24 2.23 -1.75
CA THR A 36 7.94 1.60 -2.01
C THR A 36 7.18 2.39 -3.08
N ASN A 37 6.63 1.69 -4.05
CA ASN A 37 5.72 2.27 -5.03
C ASN A 37 4.28 2.23 -4.52
N THR A 38 3.65 3.39 -4.38
CA THR A 38 2.21 3.50 -4.19
C THR A 38 1.57 3.88 -5.52
N TYR A 39 0.55 3.14 -5.96
CA TYR A 39 -0.13 3.39 -7.22
C TYR A 39 -1.48 4.08 -7.00
N LEU A 40 -1.79 5.04 -7.87
CA LEU A 40 -3.10 5.68 -7.93
C LEU A 40 -3.70 5.39 -9.30
N LEU A 41 -4.82 4.67 -9.29
CA LEU A 41 -5.54 4.22 -10.47
C LEU A 41 -6.90 4.93 -10.56
N GLY A 42 -7.18 5.55 -11.72
CA GLY A 42 -8.42 6.23 -12.04
C GLY A 42 -8.23 7.71 -12.41
N THR A 43 -9.30 8.32 -12.92
CA THR A 43 -9.33 9.75 -13.32
C THR A 43 -10.15 10.57 -12.35
N ASP A 44 -11.47 10.32 -12.28
CA ASP A 44 -12.43 11.08 -11.47
C ASP A 44 -12.60 10.53 -10.06
N ALA A 45 -12.38 9.22 -9.91
CA ALA A 45 -12.31 8.53 -8.63
C ALA A 45 -11.13 7.57 -8.64
N LEU A 46 -10.55 7.34 -7.47
CA LEU A 46 -9.27 6.67 -7.33
C LEU A 46 -9.37 5.36 -6.56
N VAL A 47 -8.54 4.40 -6.97
CA VAL A 47 -8.10 3.29 -6.13
C VAL A 47 -6.63 3.53 -5.80
N VAL A 48 -6.28 3.46 -4.52
CA VAL A 48 -4.89 3.58 -4.06
C VAL A 48 -4.38 2.19 -3.69
N ILE A 49 -3.21 1.81 -4.21
CA ILE A 49 -2.62 0.48 -4.00
C ILE A 49 -1.32 0.64 -3.24
N ASP A 50 -1.18 -0.09 -2.12
CA ASP A 50 0.00 -0.13 -1.25
C ASP A 50 0.49 1.25 -0.78
N PRO A 51 -0.31 1.99 0.01
CA PRO A 51 0.11 3.27 0.58
C PRO A 51 1.08 3.03 1.74
N GLY A 52 2.33 2.74 1.45
CA GLY A 52 3.38 2.62 2.47
C GLY A 52 4.72 3.22 2.02
N PRO A 53 5.68 3.36 2.95
CA PRO A 53 5.59 3.05 4.38
C PRO A 53 4.85 4.15 5.16
N ALA A 54 4.72 3.98 6.49
CA ALA A 54 4.20 4.99 7.39
C ALA A 54 5.15 6.20 7.50
N ASP A 55 5.09 7.08 6.51
CA ASP A 55 5.91 8.28 6.38
C ASP A 55 5.00 9.49 6.09
N SER A 56 5.17 10.57 6.85
CA SER A 56 4.30 11.74 6.75
C SER A 56 4.52 12.52 5.46
N VAL A 57 5.75 12.55 4.92
CA VAL A 57 6.06 13.22 3.64
C VAL A 57 5.37 12.47 2.49
N HIS A 58 5.41 11.14 2.53
CA HIS A 58 4.71 10.28 1.57
C HIS A 58 3.20 10.45 1.67
N LEU A 59 2.61 10.43 2.87
CA LEU A 59 1.19 10.70 3.05
C LEU A 59 0.78 12.04 2.42
N GLN A 60 1.54 13.11 2.66
CA GLN A 60 1.26 14.41 2.05
C GLN A 60 1.42 14.38 0.53
N ALA A 61 2.36 13.61 -0.02
CA ALA A 61 2.49 13.42 -1.45
C ALA A 61 1.27 12.69 -2.04
N LEU A 62 0.77 11.66 -1.37
CA LEU A 62 -0.43 10.93 -1.77
C LEU A 62 -1.66 11.85 -1.74
N LEU A 63 -1.86 12.61 -0.67
CA LEU A 63 -2.99 13.55 -0.56
C LEU A 63 -2.95 14.64 -1.63
N ARG A 64 -1.77 15.22 -1.90
CA ARG A 64 -1.58 16.17 -3.01
C ARG A 64 -1.90 15.54 -4.36
N THR A 65 -1.47 14.29 -4.57
CA THR A 65 -1.73 13.58 -5.82
C THR A 65 -3.22 13.23 -5.96
N ILE A 66 -3.89 12.82 -4.88
CA ILE A 66 -5.34 12.57 -4.84
C ILE A 66 -6.12 13.83 -5.20
N ALA A 67 -5.66 15.00 -4.75
CA ALA A 67 -6.21 16.31 -5.11
C ALA A 67 -7.73 16.42 -4.87
N GLY A 68 -8.21 15.84 -3.76
CA GLY A 68 -9.63 15.86 -3.38
C GLY A 68 -10.55 14.90 -4.16
N ARG A 69 -10.02 14.12 -5.11
CA ARG A 69 -10.81 13.11 -5.82
C ARG A 69 -11.30 12.02 -4.85
N PRO A 70 -12.54 11.52 -5.00
CA PRO A 70 -13.04 10.42 -4.20
C PRO A 70 -12.16 9.18 -4.30
N VAL A 71 -11.70 8.66 -3.16
CA VAL A 71 -11.00 7.37 -3.11
C VAL A 71 -12.03 6.29 -2.82
N ARG A 72 -12.19 5.34 -3.74
CA ARG A 72 -13.17 4.25 -3.62
C ARG A 72 -12.64 3.13 -2.75
N TYR A 73 -11.37 2.78 -2.90
CA TYR A 73 -10.72 1.71 -2.16
C TYR A 73 -9.24 2.01 -1.94
N ILE A 74 -8.74 1.56 -0.80
CA ILE A 74 -7.32 1.39 -0.52
C ILE A 74 -7.04 -0.11 -0.59
N LEU A 75 -6.29 -0.56 -1.59
CA LEU A 75 -5.95 -1.95 -1.80
C LEU A 75 -4.56 -2.27 -1.24
N LEU A 76 -4.45 -3.35 -0.49
CA LEU A 76 -3.18 -3.88 -0.02
C LEU A 76 -2.88 -5.20 -0.74
N THR A 77 -1.72 -5.27 -1.39
CA THR A 77 -1.24 -6.49 -2.04
C THR A 77 -0.81 -7.53 -1.01
N HIS A 78 -0.19 -7.09 0.08
CA HIS A 78 0.21 -7.91 1.22
C HIS A 78 0.41 -7.05 2.48
N SER A 79 0.71 -7.68 3.61
CA SER A 79 0.63 -7.04 4.93
C SER A 79 1.92 -6.42 5.46
N HIS A 80 3.01 -6.36 4.67
CA HIS A 80 4.24 -5.76 5.16
C HIS A 80 4.08 -4.24 5.33
N ARG A 81 4.77 -3.69 6.34
CA ARG A 81 4.58 -2.31 6.79
C ARG A 81 5.01 -1.27 5.75
N ASP A 82 5.96 -1.63 4.90
CA ASP A 82 6.39 -0.83 3.77
C ASP A 82 5.31 -0.67 2.70
N HIS A 83 4.30 -1.55 2.64
CA HIS A 83 3.15 -1.43 1.75
C HIS A 83 1.87 -0.96 2.46
N SER A 84 1.64 -1.42 3.70
CA SER A 84 0.39 -1.15 4.43
C SER A 84 0.46 0.06 5.37
N GLY A 85 1.63 0.70 5.48
CA GLY A 85 1.95 1.63 6.58
C GLY A 85 1.01 2.82 6.74
N LEU A 86 0.57 3.43 5.64
CA LEU A 86 -0.35 4.59 5.63
C LEU A 86 -1.80 4.20 5.38
N ALA A 87 -2.13 2.91 5.21
CA ALA A 87 -3.52 2.50 4.98
C ALA A 87 -4.51 3.06 6.03
N PRO A 88 -4.20 3.08 7.34
CA PRO A 88 -5.11 3.64 8.34
C PRO A 88 -5.26 5.15 8.22
N ASP A 89 -4.15 5.86 8.04
CA ASP A 89 -4.15 7.32 7.93
C ASP A 89 -4.85 7.76 6.66
N LEU A 90 -4.56 7.12 5.53
CA LEU A 90 -5.19 7.44 4.26
C LEU A 90 -6.70 7.13 4.29
N ALA A 91 -7.12 6.03 4.95
CA ALA A 91 -8.54 5.74 5.16
C ALA A 91 -9.23 6.83 6.00
N ARG A 92 -8.56 7.33 7.05
CA ARG A 92 -9.06 8.42 7.89
C ARG A 92 -9.20 9.74 7.13
N GLU A 93 -8.22 10.08 6.29
CA GLU A 93 -8.22 11.32 5.50
C GLU A 93 -9.23 11.29 4.34
N THR A 94 -9.47 10.11 3.75
CA THR A 94 -10.29 9.98 2.52
C THR A 94 -11.68 9.40 2.75
N GLY A 95 -11.91 8.75 3.90
CA GLY A 95 -13.12 7.97 4.18
C GLY A 95 -13.21 6.64 3.41
N ALA A 96 -12.17 6.26 2.65
CA ALA A 96 -12.19 5.07 1.82
C ALA A 96 -12.03 3.78 2.65
N PRO A 97 -12.74 2.69 2.31
CA PRO A 97 -12.50 1.38 2.90
C PRO A 97 -11.15 0.81 2.44
N VAL A 98 -10.49 0.08 3.35
CA VAL A 98 -9.30 -0.72 3.05
C VAL A 98 -9.73 -2.14 2.69
N ALA A 99 -9.30 -2.63 1.52
CA ALA A 99 -9.49 -4.02 1.09
C ALA A 99 -8.14 -4.73 0.94
N ALA A 100 -8.07 -5.96 1.45
CA ALA A 100 -6.88 -6.80 1.46
C ALA A 100 -7.30 -8.28 1.37
N PHE A 101 -6.42 -9.13 0.84
CA PHE A 101 -6.67 -10.57 0.77
C PHE A 101 -6.05 -11.30 1.97
N GLY A 102 -6.89 -11.88 2.82
CA GLY A 102 -6.51 -12.78 3.91
C GLY A 102 -5.73 -12.13 5.08
N PRO A 103 -5.63 -12.81 6.24
CA PRO A 103 -4.72 -12.40 7.30
C PRO A 103 -3.25 -12.56 6.88
N SER A 104 -2.32 -11.82 7.51
CA SER A 104 -0.86 -11.95 7.31
C SER A 104 -0.32 -13.39 7.42
N ALA A 105 -1.05 -14.27 8.10
CA ALA A 105 -0.70 -15.67 8.29
C ALA A 105 -1.30 -16.61 7.23
N ALA A 106 -2.11 -16.11 6.28
CA ALA A 106 -2.85 -16.95 5.32
C ALA A 106 -1.95 -17.78 4.39
N GLY A 107 -0.66 -17.43 4.27
CA GLY A 107 0.34 -18.19 3.51
C GLY A 107 1.43 -18.85 4.37
N GLN A 108 1.30 -18.84 5.71
CA GLN A 108 2.29 -19.47 6.59
C GLN A 108 2.11 -20.99 6.58
N SER A 109 3.19 -21.74 6.38
CA SER A 109 3.20 -23.18 6.68
C SER A 109 3.16 -23.42 8.20
N ASP A 110 2.80 -24.62 8.64
CA ASP A 110 2.79 -24.99 10.07
C ASP A 110 4.13 -24.71 10.76
N VAL A 111 5.23 -24.86 10.01
CA VAL A 111 6.59 -24.55 10.47
C VAL A 111 6.77 -23.04 10.68
N MET A 112 6.25 -22.21 9.77
CA MET A 112 6.29 -20.75 9.89
C MET A 112 5.42 -20.24 11.04
N ALA A 113 4.25 -20.84 11.25
CA ALA A 113 3.39 -20.52 12.38
C ALA A 113 4.06 -20.86 13.73
N ALA A 114 4.73 -22.02 13.82
CA ALA A 114 5.49 -22.41 15.00
C ALA A 114 6.69 -21.49 15.27
N LEU A 115 7.39 -21.03 14.22
CA LEU A 115 8.49 -20.06 14.31
C LEU A 115 8.01 -18.65 14.70
N ALA A 116 6.84 -18.23 14.21
CA ALA A 116 6.23 -16.97 14.64
C ALA A 116 5.80 -17.01 16.11
N ALA A 117 5.27 -18.16 16.57
CA ALA A 117 4.88 -18.38 17.96
C ALA A 117 6.07 -18.48 18.92
N SER A 118 7.25 -18.90 18.46
CA SER A 118 8.49 -18.98 19.25
C SER A 118 9.21 -17.64 19.43
N GLY A 119 8.62 -16.53 18.95
CA GLY A 119 9.08 -15.16 19.21
C GLY A 119 10.31 -14.72 18.41
N HIS A 120 10.82 -15.55 17.49
CA HIS A 120 12.04 -15.25 16.73
C HIS A 120 11.80 -14.54 15.39
N LEU A 121 10.54 -14.35 14.98
CA LEU A 121 10.18 -13.63 13.75
C LEU A 121 9.11 -12.57 14.04
N GLY A 122 9.56 -11.32 14.24
CA GLY A 122 8.70 -10.15 14.35
C GLY A 122 8.23 -9.66 12.98
N GLY A 123 7.22 -10.31 12.41
CA GLY A 123 6.47 -9.79 11.26
C GLY A 123 5.33 -8.90 11.77
N GLY A 124 5.46 -7.59 11.65
CA GLY A 124 4.45 -6.62 12.05
C GLY A 124 3.19 -6.73 11.19
N GLY A 125 2.32 -7.69 11.49
CA GLY A 125 1.05 -7.88 10.83
C GLY A 125 0.06 -6.78 11.18
N TYR A 126 -0.58 -6.21 10.18
CA TYR A 126 -1.68 -5.27 10.37
C TYR A 126 -2.91 -6.03 10.92
N ARG A 127 -3.23 -5.82 12.20
CA ARG A 127 -4.52 -6.22 12.76
C ARG A 127 -5.55 -5.16 12.39
N SER A 128 -6.18 -5.26 11.23
CA SER A 128 -7.44 -4.55 11.01
C SER A 128 -8.47 -5.15 11.99
N ARG A 129 -9.15 -4.30 12.76
CA ARG A 129 -10.53 -4.64 13.14
C ARG A 129 -11.29 -4.68 11.84
N LEU A 130 -11.38 -5.87 11.25
CA LEU A 130 -12.39 -6.17 10.25
C LEU A 130 -13.73 -5.79 10.89
N HIS A 131 -14.39 -4.75 10.38
CA HIS A 131 -15.81 -4.64 10.60
C HIS A 131 -16.40 -5.90 9.98
N ALA A 132 -16.93 -6.79 10.82
CA ALA A 132 -17.54 -8.03 10.43
C ALA A 132 -18.59 -7.75 9.36
N GLY A 133 -18.31 -8.10 8.10
CA GLY A 133 -19.21 -7.76 7.01
C GLY A 133 -18.81 -8.14 5.59
N TYR A 134 -17.69 -8.80 5.33
CA TYR A 134 -17.33 -9.15 3.94
C TYR A 134 -16.94 -10.63 3.81
N HIS A 135 -17.95 -11.43 3.43
CA HIS A 135 -17.76 -12.62 2.62
C HIS A 135 -17.36 -12.19 1.20
N VAL A 136 -16.28 -12.74 0.66
CA VAL A 136 -16.04 -12.79 -0.78
C VAL A 136 -16.16 -14.24 -1.18
N ALA A 137 -17.16 -14.54 -2.01
CA ALA A 137 -17.43 -15.87 -2.53
C ALA A 137 -16.38 -16.29 -3.57
N GLY A 138 -16.05 -17.58 -3.55
CA GLY A 138 -15.31 -18.29 -4.60
C GLY A 138 -13.96 -18.80 -4.15
#